data_AF-A0A847S341-F1
#
_entry.id   AF-A0A847S341-F1
#
_cell.length_a   1.000
_cell.length_b   1.000
_cell.length_c   1.000
_cell.angle_alpha   90.00
_cell.angle_beta   90.00
_cell.angle_gamma   90.00
#
_symmetry.space_group_name_H-M   'P 1'
#
loop_
_entity.id
_entity.type
_entity.pdbx_description
1 polymer ?
#
loop_
_entity_poly.entity_id
_entity_poly.type
_entity_poly.pdbx_seq_one_letter_code
_entity_poly.pdbx_strand_id
1 'polypeptide(L)'
;MFALLGDVQFDLITYFDSFESQYSVDYAEHALIEGKPRLQRIADQLDEIRIQLSFHIHFCDPEQELTKLRRALSAHQAMALVLGNGDYKGWFVLTELTATSKQTDQSGTLLALEANLTLREYVGDKKNPLPPPAVQPRQPPTVATSRPVNLAAPGIAIGNAVGQVRTVVRQVVSLARQAQSTIRVLSDAADLVRQLKTNPAAAIKRLPRLLDLSKQAVATLEKLAPAVTSLSLHMPESTPVLQAIQGAIHALRNTQAALASSSISNLAVQIDYISGQARAAGRELAAAGSTIDRLAGNIITRGL
;
A
#
# COMPACT_ATOMS: atom_id res chain seq x y z
N MET A 1 -5.75 -9.38 -7.01
CA MET A 1 -4.33 -9.56 -7.42
C MET A 1 -3.52 -10.20 -6.30
N PHE A 2 -3.17 -11.48 -6.46
CA PHE A 2 -2.52 -12.28 -5.42
C PHE A 2 -1.05 -12.59 -5.69
N ALA A 3 -0.61 -12.57 -6.95
CA ALA A 3 0.78 -12.50 -7.35
C ALA A 3 0.88 -12.12 -8.84
N LEU A 4 2.08 -11.80 -9.30
CA LEU A 4 2.39 -11.50 -10.69
C LEU A 4 3.74 -12.15 -11.05
N LEU A 5 3.77 -12.85 -12.18
CA LEU A 5 4.98 -13.42 -12.79
C LEU A 5 5.13 -12.82 -14.19
N GLY A 6 5.99 -11.81 -14.32
CA GLY A 6 6.08 -11.03 -15.57
C GLY A 6 4.76 -10.34 -15.89
N ASP A 7 4.12 -10.66 -17.01
CA ASP A 7 2.80 -10.11 -17.39
C ASP A 7 1.63 -11.01 -16.97
N VAL A 8 1.90 -12.19 -16.39
CA VAL A 8 0.86 -13.14 -15.98
C VAL A 8 0.33 -12.72 -14.61
N GLN A 9 -0.87 -12.14 -14.61
CA GLN A 9 -1.58 -11.82 -13.37
C GLN A 9 -2.25 -13.07 -12.83
N PHE A 10 -1.90 -13.41 -11.59
CA PHE A 10 -2.56 -14.47 -10.86
C PHE A 10 -3.80 -13.90 -10.14
N ASP A 11 -4.95 -14.01 -10.79
CA ASP A 11 -6.27 -13.81 -10.16
C ASP A 11 -6.83 -15.17 -9.74
N LEU A 12 -6.29 -15.68 -8.64
CA LEU A 12 -6.73 -16.92 -8.01
C LEU A 12 -7.89 -16.68 -7.06
N ILE A 13 -8.63 -17.76 -6.80
CA ILE A 13 -9.62 -17.87 -5.75
C ILE A 13 -8.89 -17.79 -4.40
N THR A 14 -8.68 -16.58 -3.90
CA THR A 14 -8.35 -16.25 -2.50
C THR A 14 -7.03 -16.77 -1.89
N TYR A 15 -6.32 -17.78 -2.41
CA TYR A 15 -5.05 -18.30 -1.84
C TYR A 15 -4.23 -19.16 -2.84
N PHE A 16 -2.92 -19.35 -2.58
CA PHE A 16 -2.14 -20.45 -3.18
C PHE A 16 -2.57 -21.75 -2.51
N ASP A 17 -2.84 -22.79 -3.28
CA ASP A 17 -3.18 -24.11 -2.72
C ASP A 17 -1.94 -24.74 -2.02
N SER A 18 -0.75 -24.51 -2.58
CA SER A 18 0.53 -24.81 -1.95
C SER A 18 1.63 -23.87 -2.47
N PHE A 19 2.44 -23.33 -1.56
CA PHE A 19 3.62 -22.51 -1.86
C PHE A 19 4.82 -23.03 -1.07
N GLU A 20 5.74 -23.68 -1.76
CA GLU A 20 6.96 -24.26 -1.19
C GLU A 20 8.18 -23.47 -1.71
N SER A 21 9.11 -23.16 -0.82
CA SER A 21 10.38 -22.52 -1.19
C SER A 21 11.54 -23.33 -0.59
N GLN A 22 12.42 -23.81 -1.46
CA GLN A 22 13.59 -24.58 -1.12
C GLN A 22 14.84 -23.72 -1.25
N TYR A 23 15.55 -23.58 -0.13
CA TYR A 23 16.81 -22.85 -0.02
C TYR A 23 17.89 -23.86 0.35
N SER A 24 19.00 -23.86 -0.38
CA SER A 24 20.07 -24.85 -0.19
C SER A 24 21.44 -24.20 -0.35
N VAL A 25 22.44 -24.77 0.31
CA VAL A 25 23.80 -24.25 0.36
C VAL A 25 24.78 -25.40 0.20
N ASP A 26 25.76 -25.26 -0.67
CA ASP A 26 26.79 -26.25 -0.92
C ASP A 26 27.91 -26.17 0.12
N TYR A 27 28.22 -27.33 0.71
CA TYR A 27 29.32 -27.51 1.65
C TYR A 27 30.31 -28.55 1.13
N ALA A 28 31.60 -28.21 1.15
CA ALA A 28 32.69 -29.16 0.99
C ALA A 28 33.00 -29.82 2.32
N GLU A 29 33.17 -31.14 2.32
CA GLU A 29 33.64 -31.88 3.49
C GLU A 29 35.15 -32.10 3.40
N HIS A 30 35.87 -31.70 4.44
CA HIS A 30 37.31 -31.93 4.59
C HIS A 30 37.54 -32.96 5.70
N ALA A 31 37.98 -34.15 5.31
CA ALA A 31 38.32 -35.22 6.24
C ALA A 31 39.55 -34.84 7.09
N LEU A 32 39.52 -35.23 8.37
CA LEU A 32 40.61 -35.01 9.33
C LEU A 32 41.12 -36.37 9.81
N ILE A 33 42.43 -36.45 10.07
CA ILE A 33 43.00 -37.63 10.72
C ILE A 33 42.49 -37.64 12.17
N GLU A 34 41.80 -38.72 12.54
CA GLU A 34 41.22 -38.97 13.87
C GLU A 34 40.26 -37.88 14.38
N GLY A 35 39.29 -37.47 13.55
CA GLY A 35 38.22 -36.55 13.96
C GLY A 35 37.03 -36.56 13.02
N LYS A 36 35.95 -35.87 13.40
CA LYS A 36 34.80 -35.67 12.51
C LYS A 36 35.20 -34.74 11.35
N PRO A 37 34.78 -35.02 10.10
CA PRO A 37 35.03 -34.13 8.96
C PRO A 37 34.54 -32.71 9.21
N ARG A 38 35.29 -31.71 8.72
CA ARG A 38 34.91 -30.29 8.78
C ARG A 38 34.13 -29.89 7.53
N LEU A 39 33.09 -29.08 7.69
CA LEU A 39 32.32 -28.51 6.60
C LEU A 39 32.80 -27.10 6.27
N GLN A 40 33.06 -26.83 4.99
CA GLN A 40 33.37 -25.51 4.47
C GLN A 40 32.32 -25.09 3.44
N ARG A 41 31.66 -23.95 3.67
CA ARG A 41 30.67 -23.39 2.73
C ARG A 41 31.36 -23.01 1.42
N ILE A 42 30.88 -23.55 0.30
CA ILE A 42 31.37 -23.25 -1.05
C ILE A 42 30.55 -22.13 -1.67
N ALA A 43 29.26 -22.36 -1.84
CA ALA A 43 28.36 -21.46 -2.56
C ALA A 43 26.92 -21.70 -2.12
N ASP A 44 26.06 -20.70 -2.36
CA ASP A 44 24.62 -20.85 -2.17
C ASP A 44 24.03 -21.44 -3.46
N GLN A 45 23.11 -22.39 -3.35
CA GLN A 45 22.40 -22.93 -4.50
C GLN A 45 21.29 -21.97 -4.92
N LEU A 46 20.85 -22.07 -6.18
CA LEU A 46 19.72 -21.30 -6.68
C LEU A 46 18.45 -21.70 -5.93
N ASP A 47 17.68 -20.70 -5.49
CA ASP A 47 16.41 -20.95 -4.83
C ASP A 47 15.41 -21.59 -5.80
N GLU A 48 14.67 -22.59 -5.31
CA GLU A 48 13.59 -23.24 -6.05
C GLU A 48 12.26 -22.97 -5.37
N ILE A 49 11.27 -22.56 -6.15
CA ILE A 49 9.92 -22.29 -5.66
C ILE A 49 8.94 -23.18 -6.43
N ARG A 50 8.14 -23.96 -5.69
CA ARG A 50 7.06 -24.77 -6.25
C ARG A 50 5.73 -24.15 -5.89
N ILE A 51 4.91 -23.92 -6.90
CA ILE A 51 3.61 -23.27 -6.75
C ILE A 51 2.55 -24.16 -7.38
N GLN A 52 1.50 -24.47 -6.60
CA GLN A 52 0.31 -25.12 -7.09
C GLN A 52 -0.80 -24.09 -7.27
N LEU A 53 -1.34 -24.02 -8.49
CA LEU A 53 -2.40 -23.11 -8.90
C LEU A 53 -3.66 -23.89 -9.29
N SER A 54 -4.82 -23.32 -8.98
CA SER A 54 -6.12 -23.82 -9.43
C SER A 54 -6.84 -22.71 -10.20
N PHE A 55 -7.21 -23.01 -11.44
CA PHE A 55 -7.95 -22.13 -12.34
C PHE A 55 -9.37 -22.65 -12.52
N HIS A 56 -10.34 -21.74 -12.55
CA HIS A 56 -11.74 -22.08 -12.74
C HIS A 56 -12.45 -20.98 -13.54
N ILE A 57 -13.33 -21.39 -14.45
CA ILE A 57 -14.11 -20.51 -15.35
C ILE A 57 -14.86 -19.35 -14.66
N HIS A 58 -15.22 -19.48 -13.37
CA HIS A 58 -15.91 -18.41 -12.63
C HIS A 58 -15.00 -17.20 -12.32
N PHE A 59 -13.68 -17.36 -12.42
CA PHE A 59 -12.69 -16.36 -12.03
C PHE A 59 -11.74 -15.98 -13.17
N CYS A 60 -11.42 -16.93 -14.04
CA CYS A 60 -10.53 -16.73 -15.18
C CYS A 60 -10.84 -17.72 -16.31
N ASP A 61 -10.33 -17.45 -17.51
CA ASP A 61 -10.39 -18.42 -18.61
C ASP A 61 -9.20 -19.40 -18.48
N PRO A 62 -9.43 -20.67 -18.09
CA PRO A 62 -8.35 -21.60 -17.76
C PRO A 62 -7.48 -21.96 -18.98
N GLU A 63 -8.04 -21.98 -20.19
CA GLU A 63 -7.26 -22.30 -21.41
C GLU A 63 -6.33 -21.15 -21.81
N GLN A 64 -6.80 -19.91 -21.65
CA GLN A 64 -5.99 -18.73 -21.92
C GLN A 64 -4.82 -18.61 -20.95
N GLU A 65 -5.08 -18.79 -19.65
CA GLU A 65 -4.03 -18.73 -18.62
C GLU A 65 -2.99 -19.85 -18.81
N LEU A 66 -3.43 -21.07 -19.11
CA LEU A 66 -2.51 -22.17 -19.44
C LEU A 66 -1.66 -21.83 -20.67
N THR A 67 -2.23 -21.20 -21.70
CA THR A 67 -1.50 -20.80 -22.90
C THR A 67 -0.43 -19.74 -22.59
N LYS A 68 -0.72 -18.78 -21.70
CA LYS A 68 0.26 -17.80 -21.22
C LYS A 68 1.42 -18.49 -20.49
N LEU A 69 1.13 -19.44 -19.60
CA LEU A 69 2.16 -20.20 -18.88
C LEU A 69 3.02 -21.05 -19.82
N ARG A 70 2.41 -21.71 -20.81
CA ARG A 70 3.16 -22.47 -21.83
C ARG A 70 4.06 -21.57 -22.68
N ARG A 71 3.57 -20.37 -23.03
CA ARG A 71 4.38 -19.39 -23.74
C ARG A 71 5.56 -18.93 -22.89
N ALA A 72 5.33 -18.63 -21.61
CA ALA A 72 6.37 -18.24 -20.67
C ALA A 72 7.44 -19.34 -20.49
N LEU A 73 7.02 -20.61 -20.39
CA LEU A 73 7.93 -21.76 -20.37
C LEU A 73 8.78 -21.82 -21.64
N SER A 74 8.15 -21.71 -22.82
CA SER A 74 8.87 -21.77 -24.10
C SER A 74 9.79 -20.58 -24.37
N ALA A 75 9.51 -19.43 -23.76
CA ALA A 75 10.32 -18.23 -23.90
C ALA A 75 11.64 -18.33 -23.12
N HIS A 76 11.74 -19.23 -22.13
CA HIS A 76 12.89 -19.37 -21.24
C HIS A 76 13.34 -18.03 -20.62
N GLN A 77 12.40 -17.11 -20.44
CA GLN A 77 12.68 -15.76 -19.96
C GLN A 77 12.60 -15.72 -18.44
N ALA A 78 13.52 -14.98 -17.83
CA ALA A 78 13.45 -14.66 -16.41
C ALA A 78 12.31 -13.67 -16.17
N MET A 79 11.43 -14.01 -15.25
CA MET A 79 10.26 -13.22 -14.89
C MET A 79 10.33 -12.83 -13.41
N ALA A 80 9.98 -11.60 -13.12
CA ALA A 80 9.89 -11.12 -11.75
C ALA A 80 8.72 -11.77 -11.03
N LEU A 81 8.98 -12.37 -9.88
CA LEU A 81 7.94 -12.90 -8.99
C LEU A 81 7.60 -11.85 -7.93
N VAL A 82 6.37 -11.33 -7.98
CA VAL A 82 5.83 -10.39 -7.00
C VAL A 82 4.62 -11.01 -6.33
N LEU A 83 4.62 -11.11 -5.01
CA LEU A 83 3.47 -11.56 -4.25
C LEU A 83 2.43 -10.42 -4.10
N GLY A 84 1.18 -10.75 -3.88
CA GLY A 84 0.05 -9.82 -3.84
C GLY A 84 0.09 -8.83 -2.67
N ASN A 85 0.95 -9.09 -1.68
CA ASN A 85 1.28 -8.15 -0.60
C ASN A 85 2.36 -7.11 -1.01
N GLY A 86 2.82 -7.15 -2.26
CA GLY A 86 3.88 -6.29 -2.79
C GLY A 86 5.29 -6.83 -2.61
N ASP A 87 5.46 -8.06 -2.10
CA ASP A 87 6.79 -8.62 -1.85
C ASP A 87 7.43 -9.11 -3.14
N TYR A 88 8.46 -8.39 -3.56
CA TYR A 88 9.33 -8.80 -4.64
C TYR A 88 10.28 -9.90 -4.16
N LYS A 89 10.17 -11.09 -4.78
CA LYS A 89 10.99 -12.27 -4.44
C LYS A 89 12.24 -12.40 -5.30
N GLY A 90 12.33 -11.68 -6.42
CA GLY A 90 13.45 -11.79 -7.34
C GLY A 90 13.01 -12.21 -8.74
N TRP A 91 14.00 -12.53 -9.56
CA TRP A 91 13.81 -13.04 -10.92
C TRP A 91 13.83 -14.56 -10.90
N PHE A 92 12.87 -15.18 -11.56
CA PHE A 92 12.73 -16.62 -11.65
C PHE A 92 12.48 -17.06 -13.09
N VAL A 93 13.05 -18.19 -13.47
CA VAL A 93 12.75 -18.87 -14.73
C VAL A 93 11.82 -20.04 -14.43
N LEU A 94 10.76 -20.16 -15.22
CA LEU A 94 9.88 -21.32 -15.18
C LEU A 94 10.60 -22.50 -15.83
N THR A 95 10.90 -23.55 -15.05
CA THR A 95 11.62 -24.74 -15.53
C THR A 95 10.70 -25.91 -15.80
N GLU A 96 9.58 -26.00 -15.07
CA GLU A 96 8.62 -27.08 -15.23
C GLU A 96 7.20 -26.56 -15.05
N LEU A 97 6.28 -27.07 -15.88
CA LEU A 97 4.86 -26.81 -15.82
C LEU A 97 4.11 -28.12 -16.07
N THR A 98 3.35 -28.57 -15.07
CA THR A 98 2.42 -29.69 -15.20
C THR A 98 1.00 -29.17 -15.07
N ALA A 99 0.12 -29.53 -16.01
CA ALA A 99 -1.27 -29.09 -16.01
C ALA A 99 -2.21 -30.30 -16.05
N THR A 100 -3.18 -30.34 -15.13
CA THR A 100 -4.15 -31.43 -14.97
C THR A 100 -5.56 -30.87 -15.08
N SER A 101 -6.31 -31.32 -16.10
CA SER A 101 -7.73 -30.97 -16.24
C SER A 101 -8.56 -31.66 -15.15
N LYS A 102 -9.36 -30.89 -14.41
CA LYS A 102 -10.22 -31.41 -13.33
C LYS A 102 -11.67 -31.54 -13.75
N GLN A 103 -12.15 -30.58 -14.52
CA GLN A 103 -13.53 -30.56 -14.98
C GLN A 103 -13.61 -30.02 -16.39
N THR A 104 -14.44 -30.67 -17.20
CA THR A 104 -14.74 -30.28 -18.58
C THR A 104 -16.26 -30.25 -18.76
N ASP A 105 -16.72 -29.41 -19.67
CA ASP A 105 -18.12 -29.38 -20.10
C ASP A 105 -18.42 -30.54 -21.06
N GLN A 106 -19.69 -30.78 -21.37
CA GLN A 106 -20.16 -31.76 -22.34
C GLN A 106 -19.52 -31.59 -23.74
N SER A 107 -19.11 -30.36 -24.08
CA SER A 107 -18.39 -30.04 -25.33
C SER A 107 -16.88 -30.30 -25.25
N GLY A 108 -16.35 -30.71 -24.09
CA GLY A 108 -14.92 -30.90 -23.84
C GLY A 108 -14.18 -29.62 -23.44
N THR A 109 -14.86 -28.48 -23.38
CA THR A 109 -14.27 -27.20 -22.95
C THR A 109 -13.86 -27.27 -21.49
N LEU A 110 -12.67 -26.75 -21.18
CA LEU A 110 -12.08 -26.86 -19.86
C LEU A 110 -12.76 -25.90 -18.86
N LEU A 111 -13.33 -26.46 -17.79
CA LEU A 111 -14.03 -25.70 -16.74
C LEU A 111 -13.14 -25.41 -15.53
N ALA A 112 -12.30 -26.37 -15.16
CA ALA A 112 -11.34 -26.26 -14.06
C ALA A 112 -10.02 -26.98 -14.36
N LEU A 113 -8.91 -26.33 -14.03
CA LEU A 113 -7.54 -26.78 -14.28
C LEU A 113 -6.71 -26.64 -13.01
N GLU A 114 -5.89 -27.64 -12.69
CA GLU A 114 -4.78 -27.46 -11.75
C GLU A 114 -3.46 -27.36 -12.52
N ALA A 115 -2.62 -26.40 -12.15
CA ALA A 115 -1.30 -26.21 -12.71
C ALA A 115 -0.24 -26.21 -11.60
N ASN A 116 0.75 -27.09 -11.72
CA ASN A 116 1.92 -27.15 -10.85
C ASN A 116 3.12 -26.56 -11.59
N LEU A 117 3.77 -25.59 -10.96
CA LEU A 117 4.89 -24.85 -11.54
C LEU A 117 6.12 -25.00 -10.66
N THR A 118 7.26 -25.24 -11.30
CA THR A 118 8.58 -25.18 -10.66
C THR A 118 9.33 -23.99 -11.23
N LEU A 119 9.68 -23.05 -10.35
CA LEU A 119 10.42 -21.84 -10.63
C LEU A 119 11.83 -21.98 -10.04
N ARG A 120 12.86 -21.61 -10.80
CA ARG A 120 14.24 -21.54 -10.30
C ARG A 120 14.78 -20.13 -10.39
N GLU A 121 15.49 -19.70 -9.36
CA GLU A 121 16.06 -18.36 -9.28
C GLU A 121 16.99 -18.08 -10.46
N TYR A 122 16.89 -16.88 -11.01
CA TYR A 122 17.74 -16.38 -12.06
C TYR A 122 18.52 -15.16 -11.59
N VAL A 123 19.81 -15.36 -11.33
CA VAL A 123 20.71 -14.32 -10.81
C VAL A 123 21.22 -13.36 -11.89
N GLY A 124 21.01 -13.69 -13.17
CA GLY A 124 21.44 -12.91 -14.32
C GLY A 124 22.97 -12.72 -14.44
N ASP A 125 23.37 -11.90 -15.41
CA ASP A 125 24.76 -11.48 -15.54
C ASP A 125 25.07 -10.40 -14.50
N LYS A 126 26.02 -10.68 -13.59
CA LYS A 126 26.48 -9.73 -12.55
C LYS A 126 26.90 -8.36 -13.11
N LYS A 127 27.27 -8.29 -14.39
CA LYS A 127 27.72 -7.06 -15.06
C LYS A 127 26.57 -6.25 -15.66
N ASN A 128 25.43 -6.86 -15.97
CA ASN A 128 24.23 -6.23 -16.53
C ASN A 128 22.98 -6.80 -15.82
N PRO A 129 22.70 -6.35 -14.58
CA PRO A 129 21.54 -6.83 -13.85
C PRO A 129 20.25 -6.40 -14.56
N LEU A 130 19.28 -7.31 -14.63
CA LEU A 130 17.96 -6.99 -15.17
C LEU A 130 17.31 -5.91 -14.28
N PRO A 131 16.84 -4.79 -14.87
CA PRO A 131 16.24 -3.72 -14.08
C PRO A 131 14.98 -4.27 -13.39
N PRO A 132 14.88 -4.21 -12.05
CA PRO A 132 13.72 -4.72 -11.36
C PRO A 132 12.46 -4.03 -11.91
N PRO A 133 11.31 -4.73 -11.99
CA PRO A 133 10.06 -4.08 -12.34
C PRO A 133 9.82 -2.91 -11.39
N ALA A 134 8.99 -1.94 -11.78
CA ALA A 134 8.65 -0.75 -10.99
C ALA A 134 7.82 -1.07 -9.73
N VAL A 135 8.31 -2.00 -8.91
CA VAL A 135 7.87 -2.31 -7.56
C VAL A 135 8.64 -1.35 -6.65
N GLN A 136 7.91 -0.52 -5.91
CA GLN A 136 8.53 0.34 -4.91
C GLN A 136 9.34 -0.55 -3.94
N PRO A 137 10.64 -0.28 -3.73
CA PRO A 137 11.42 -1.03 -2.76
C PRO A 137 10.68 -0.98 -1.42
N ARG A 138 10.34 -2.16 -0.88
CA ARG A 138 9.70 -2.28 0.42
C ARG A 138 10.61 -1.58 1.42
N GLN A 139 10.15 -0.45 1.96
CA GLN A 139 10.78 0.11 3.16
C GLN A 139 10.73 -0.99 4.22
N PRO A 140 11.86 -1.30 4.89
CA PRO A 140 11.88 -2.34 5.91
C PRO A 140 10.81 -2.06 6.97
N PRO A 141 10.21 -3.10 7.58
CA PRO A 141 9.21 -2.91 8.61
C PRO A 141 9.77 -2.01 9.69
N THR A 142 9.04 -0.93 9.99
CA THR A 142 9.36 0.06 11.02
C THR A 142 9.34 -0.60 12.40
N VAL A 143 10.38 -1.35 12.73
CA VAL A 143 10.70 -1.74 14.10
C VAL A 143 11.71 -0.71 14.59
N ALA A 144 11.17 0.25 15.34
CA ALA A 144 11.85 1.09 16.32
C ALA A 144 13.37 1.25 16.15
N THR A 145 13.78 2.21 15.34
CA THR A 145 14.99 2.99 15.66
C THR A 145 14.58 4.44 15.75
N SER A 146 14.12 4.82 16.94
CA SER A 146 14.03 6.22 17.35
C SER A 146 15.44 6.81 17.30
N ARG A 147 15.82 7.38 16.16
CA ARG A 147 16.93 8.32 16.11
C ARG A 147 16.32 9.71 16.26
N PRO A 148 16.59 10.43 17.36
CA PRO A 148 16.07 11.78 17.52
C PRO A 148 16.71 12.64 16.42
N VAL A 149 15.90 13.17 15.52
CA VAL A 149 16.35 14.18 14.55
C VAL A 149 16.53 15.46 15.34
N ASN A 150 17.80 15.80 15.58
CA ASN A 150 18.20 17.04 16.20
C ASN A 150 17.94 18.18 15.20
N LEU A 151 16.93 19.00 15.48
CA LEU A 151 16.62 20.24 14.76
C LEU A 151 17.48 21.37 15.36
N ALA A 152 18.75 21.45 14.95
CA ALA A 152 19.56 22.64 15.23
C ALA A 152 20.74 22.74 14.25
N ALA A 153 20.63 23.62 13.26
CA ALA A 153 21.59 24.67 12.89
C ALA A 153 21.43 25.11 11.42
N PRO A 154 21.52 26.43 11.14
CA PRO A 154 21.40 26.99 9.80
C PRO A 154 22.73 26.86 9.05
N GLY A 155 22.71 26.18 7.90
CA GLY A 155 23.90 25.96 7.09
C GLY A 155 23.51 25.29 5.78
N ILE A 156 23.28 26.12 4.77
CA ILE A 156 22.80 25.73 3.45
C ILE A 156 23.90 24.94 2.72
N ALA A 157 23.66 23.66 2.46
CA ALA A 157 24.36 22.89 1.42
C ALA A 157 23.40 22.67 0.25
N ILE A 158 23.59 23.46 -0.82
CA ILE A 158 22.66 23.60 -1.97
C ILE A 158 22.52 22.30 -2.80
N GLY A 159 23.29 21.23 -2.53
CA GLY A 159 23.10 19.93 -3.17
C GLY A 159 21.98 19.05 -2.57
N ASN A 160 21.60 19.26 -1.30
CA ASN A 160 20.67 18.39 -0.56
C ASN A 160 19.28 19.00 -0.28
N ALA A 161 19.09 20.28 -0.60
CA ALA A 161 17.82 20.99 -0.35
C ALA A 161 16.65 20.40 -1.14
N VAL A 162 16.91 19.97 -2.38
CA VAL A 162 15.92 19.37 -3.28
C VAL A 162 15.37 18.06 -2.74
N GLY A 163 16.25 17.17 -2.25
CA GLY A 163 15.86 15.88 -1.68
C GLY A 163 15.04 16.04 -0.41
N GLN A 164 15.36 17.04 0.42
CA GLN A 164 14.60 17.36 1.63
C GLN A 164 13.22 17.93 1.29
N VAL A 165 13.12 18.87 0.35
CA VAL A 165 11.81 19.41 -0.11
C VAL A 165 10.94 18.30 -0.71
N ARG A 166 11.50 17.41 -1.53
CA ARG A 166 10.77 16.25 -2.09
C ARG A 166 10.25 15.31 -1.00
N THR A 167 11.03 15.08 0.04
CA THR A 167 10.63 14.20 1.15
C THR A 167 9.52 14.83 1.97
N VAL A 168 9.64 16.12 2.29
CA VAL A 168 8.61 16.88 3.03
C VAL A 168 7.31 16.92 2.23
N VAL A 169 7.37 17.14 0.91
CA VAL A 169 6.17 17.16 0.05
C VAL A 169 5.48 15.81 0.01
N ARG A 170 6.23 14.71 -0.16
CA ARG A 170 5.66 13.35 -0.13
C ARG A 170 4.97 13.07 1.20
N GLN A 171 5.58 13.50 2.30
CA GLN A 171 5.03 13.34 3.64
C GLN A 171 3.75 14.17 3.83
N VAL A 172 3.71 15.40 3.31
CA VAL A 172 2.50 16.24 3.31
C VAL A 172 1.40 15.64 2.44
N VAL A 173 1.72 15.12 1.26
CA VAL A 173 0.74 14.44 0.38
C VAL A 173 0.16 13.21 1.08
N SER A 174 0.98 12.37 1.71
CA SER A 174 0.49 11.17 2.39
C SER A 174 -0.40 11.49 3.59
N LEU A 175 0.01 12.47 4.40
CA LEU A 175 -0.76 12.89 5.57
C LEU A 175 -2.06 13.61 5.15
N ALA A 176 -2.04 14.40 4.06
CA ALA A 176 -3.23 15.05 3.52
C ALA A 176 -4.26 14.03 3.00
N ARG A 177 -3.80 12.99 2.28
CA ARG A 177 -4.68 11.88 1.85
C ARG A 177 -5.28 11.13 3.04
N GLN A 178 -4.48 10.93 4.09
CA GLN A 178 -4.96 10.32 5.32
C GLN A 178 -6.06 11.19 5.97
N ALA A 179 -5.85 12.50 6.08
CA ALA A 179 -6.85 13.43 6.62
C ALA A 179 -8.14 13.51 5.78
N GLN A 180 -8.02 13.47 4.45
CA GLN A 180 -9.18 13.41 3.55
C GLN A 180 -9.99 12.13 3.75
N SER A 181 -9.33 10.99 3.91
CA SER A 181 -10.01 9.70 4.14
C SER A 181 -10.76 9.68 5.48
N THR A 182 -10.18 10.23 6.56
CA THR A 182 -10.82 10.24 7.88
C THR A 182 -12.03 11.17 7.91
N ILE A 183 -11.96 12.30 7.21
CA ILE A 183 -13.10 13.22 7.10
C ILE A 183 -14.22 12.65 6.23
N ARG A 184 -13.90 11.88 5.19
CA ARG A 184 -14.90 11.16 4.40
C ARG A 184 -15.63 10.10 5.23
N VAL A 185 -14.88 9.34 6.02
CA VAL A 185 -15.47 8.37 6.98
C VAL A 185 -16.34 9.10 8.02
N LEU A 186 -15.93 10.29 8.47
CA LEU A 186 -16.74 11.13 9.36
C LEU A 186 -18.03 11.62 8.71
N SER A 187 -18.00 12.07 7.44
CA SER A 187 -19.20 12.51 6.74
C SER A 187 -20.16 11.35 6.49
N ASP A 188 -19.65 10.18 6.09
CA ASP A 188 -20.45 8.99 5.84
C ASP A 188 -21.09 8.48 7.14
N ALA A 189 -20.34 8.50 8.24
CA ALA A 189 -20.86 8.14 9.55
C ALA A 189 -21.87 9.17 10.10
N ALA A 190 -21.68 10.46 9.82
CA ALA A 190 -22.66 11.51 10.15
C ALA A 190 -23.95 11.35 9.33
N ASP A 191 -23.85 10.99 8.05
CA ASP A 191 -25.00 10.72 7.19
C ASP A 191 -25.74 9.44 7.60
N LEU A 192 -25.03 8.42 8.07
CA LEU A 192 -25.65 7.21 8.63
C LEU A 192 -26.39 7.52 9.93
N VAL A 193 -25.82 8.36 10.80
CA VAL A 193 -26.50 8.83 12.02
C VAL A 193 -27.70 9.71 11.69
N ARG A 194 -27.65 10.48 10.59
CA ARG A 194 -28.79 11.25 10.06
C ARG A 194 -29.91 10.36 9.51
N GLN A 195 -29.58 9.26 8.85
CA GLN A 195 -30.57 8.28 8.37
C GLN A 195 -31.26 7.55 9.53
N LEU A 196 -30.62 7.47 10.69
CA LEU A 196 -31.19 6.92 11.93
C LEU A 196 -32.08 7.91 12.69
N LYS A 197 -32.56 8.99 12.06
CA LYS A 197 -33.48 9.97 12.65
C LYS A 197 -34.74 9.33 13.26
N THR A 198 -35.17 8.19 12.74
CA THR A 198 -36.31 7.39 13.22
C THR A 198 -35.97 6.45 14.38
N ASN A 199 -34.69 6.28 14.74
CA ASN A 199 -34.23 5.44 15.84
C ASN A 199 -33.17 6.16 16.71
N PRO A 200 -33.61 7.06 17.61
CA PRO A 200 -32.71 7.89 18.42
C PRO A 200 -31.82 7.04 19.36
N ALA A 201 -32.30 5.88 19.82
CA ALA A 201 -31.53 4.98 20.68
C ALA A 201 -30.32 4.36 19.95
N ALA A 202 -30.46 4.04 18.66
CA ALA A 202 -29.36 3.54 17.84
C ALA A 202 -28.36 4.64 17.46
N ALA A 203 -28.84 5.87 17.23
CA ALA A 203 -28.00 7.03 16.95
C ALA A 203 -27.10 7.38 18.14
N ILE A 204 -27.64 7.38 19.37
CA ILE A 204 -26.89 7.69 20.60
C ILE A 204 -25.73 6.72 20.82
N LYS A 205 -25.93 5.43 20.55
CA LYS A 205 -24.86 4.41 20.66
C LYS A 205 -23.70 4.64 19.67
N ARG A 206 -23.92 5.40 18.59
CA ARG A 206 -22.92 5.68 17.55
C ARG A 206 -22.19 7.02 17.75
N LEU A 207 -22.71 7.91 18.60
CA LEU A 207 -22.10 9.21 18.90
C LEU A 207 -20.67 9.11 19.47
N PRO A 208 -20.34 8.18 20.41
CA PRO A 208 -18.98 8.07 20.94
C PRO A 208 -17.96 7.77 19.85
N ARG A 209 -18.32 6.91 18.90
CA ARG A 209 -17.47 6.57 17.76
C ARG A 209 -17.24 7.75 16.83
N LEU A 210 -18.27 8.57 16.59
CA LEU A 210 -18.12 9.81 15.82
C LEU A 210 -17.20 10.81 16.54
N LEU A 211 -17.32 10.91 17.86
CA LEU A 211 -16.46 11.76 18.67
C LEU A 211 -14.99 11.32 18.56
N ASP A 212 -14.71 10.02 18.67
CA ASP A 212 -13.34 9.50 18.55
C ASP A 212 -12.75 9.71 17.15
N LEU A 213 -13.55 9.47 16.09
CA LEU A 213 -13.14 9.75 14.72
C LEU A 213 -12.84 11.25 14.52
N SER A 214 -13.64 12.14 15.12
CA SER A 214 -13.42 13.59 15.00
C SER A 214 -12.15 14.03 15.73
N LYS A 215 -11.83 13.42 16.88
CA LYS A 215 -10.57 13.65 17.61
C LYS A 215 -9.38 13.18 16.81
N GLN A 216 -9.48 12.02 16.18
CA GLN A 216 -8.42 11.47 15.33
C GLN A 216 -8.18 12.32 14.08
N ALA A 217 -9.23 12.88 13.48
CA ALA A 217 -9.13 13.82 12.35
C ALA A 217 -8.46 15.15 12.75
N VAL A 218 -8.81 15.71 13.91
CA VAL A 218 -8.14 16.91 14.42
C VAL A 218 -6.66 16.66 14.71
N ALA A 219 -6.33 15.55 15.38
CA ALA A 219 -4.94 15.21 15.70
C ALA A 219 -4.06 14.97 14.46
N THR A 220 -4.65 14.47 13.36
CA THR A 220 -3.93 14.28 12.09
C THR A 220 -3.72 15.61 11.36
N LEU A 221 -4.70 16.51 11.38
CA LEU A 221 -4.57 17.86 10.82
C LEU A 221 -3.61 18.75 11.64
N GLU A 222 -3.55 18.60 12.96
CA GLU A 222 -2.58 19.32 13.81
C GLU A 222 -1.14 18.90 13.53
N LYS A 223 -0.91 17.62 13.20
CA LYS A 223 0.41 17.12 12.76
C LYS A 223 0.80 17.62 11.36
N LEU A 224 -0.17 17.96 10.53
CA LEU A 224 0.03 18.49 9.17
C LEU A 224 0.43 19.96 9.17
N ALA A 225 -0.12 20.76 10.09
CA ALA A 225 0.13 22.20 10.18
C ALA A 225 1.63 22.59 10.13
N PRO A 226 2.53 22.03 10.98
CA PRO A 226 3.96 22.42 10.96
C PRO A 226 4.69 22.00 9.69
N ALA A 227 4.28 20.89 9.05
CA ALA A 227 4.88 20.42 7.81
C ALA A 227 4.50 21.29 6.59
N VAL A 228 3.33 21.92 6.63
CA VAL A 228 2.91 22.89 5.60
C VAL A 228 3.52 24.28 5.84
N THR A 229 3.72 24.67 7.11
CA THR A 229 4.43 25.92 7.45
C THR A 229 5.88 25.92 6.96
N SER A 230 6.59 24.80 7.06
CA SER A 230 7.97 24.69 6.56
C SER A 230 8.05 24.77 5.03
N LEU A 231 7.02 24.30 4.32
CA LEU A 231 6.87 24.45 2.88
C LEU A 231 6.55 25.88 2.46
N SER A 232 5.75 26.60 3.26
CA SER A 232 5.38 27.99 2.98
C SER A 232 6.57 28.95 2.98
N LEU A 233 7.65 28.62 3.67
CA LEU A 233 8.90 29.40 3.65
C LEU A 233 9.63 29.30 2.29
N HIS A 234 9.37 28.24 1.53
CA HIS A 234 10.05 27.96 0.25
C HIS A 234 9.11 28.14 -0.96
N MET A 235 7.79 28.07 -0.76
CA MET A 235 6.78 28.23 -1.81
C MET A 235 5.56 29.00 -1.28
N PRO A 236 5.34 30.27 -1.68
CA PRO A 236 4.17 31.06 -1.25
C PRO A 236 2.84 30.49 -1.79
N GLU A 237 2.87 29.56 -2.73
CA GLU A 237 1.67 28.87 -3.24
C GLU A 237 1.03 27.90 -2.21
N SER A 238 1.68 27.60 -1.09
CA SER A 238 1.14 26.72 -0.05
C SER A 238 0.33 27.45 1.04
N THR A 239 0.25 28.78 1.02
CA THR A 239 -0.58 29.57 1.94
C THR A 239 -2.08 29.20 1.92
N PRO A 240 -2.74 29.00 0.76
CA PRO A 240 -4.14 28.55 0.73
C PRO A 240 -4.34 27.16 1.34
N VAL A 241 -3.32 26.29 1.29
CA VAL A 241 -3.36 24.95 1.92
C VAL A 241 -3.38 25.10 3.45
N LEU A 242 -2.58 26.01 3.98
CA LEU A 242 -2.51 26.27 5.42
C LEU A 242 -3.82 26.86 5.95
N GLN A 243 -4.43 27.79 5.22
CA GLN A 243 -5.74 28.35 5.54
C GLN A 243 -6.85 27.29 5.51
N ALA A 244 -6.85 26.42 4.49
CA ALA A 244 -7.81 25.31 4.39
C ALA A 244 -7.66 24.29 5.53
N ILE A 245 -6.43 23.94 5.92
CA ILE A 245 -6.17 23.05 7.07
C ILE A 245 -6.67 23.68 8.37
N GLN A 246 -6.39 24.97 8.59
CA GLN A 246 -6.87 25.68 9.78
C GLN A 246 -8.40 25.77 9.81
N GLY A 247 -9.04 26.08 8.68
CA GLY A 247 -10.50 26.08 8.54
C GLY A 247 -11.13 24.72 8.85
N ALA A 248 -10.52 23.64 8.37
CA ALA A 248 -10.98 22.28 8.66
C ALA A 248 -10.81 21.89 10.15
N ILE A 249 -9.71 22.29 10.80
CA ILE A 249 -9.52 22.09 12.24
C ILE A 249 -10.60 22.82 13.04
N HIS A 250 -10.90 24.07 12.68
CA HIS A 250 -11.96 24.85 13.33
C HIS A 250 -13.35 24.21 13.17
N ALA A 251 -13.70 23.78 11.95
CA ALA A 251 -14.96 23.09 11.69
C ALA A 251 -15.08 21.80 12.52
N LEU A 252 -14.00 21.00 12.62
CA LEU A 252 -13.99 19.76 13.40
C LEU A 252 -14.06 20.01 14.91
N ARG A 253 -13.41 21.06 15.44
CA ARG A 253 -13.57 21.44 16.86
C ARG A 253 -15.01 21.89 17.17
N ASN A 254 -15.65 22.60 16.24
CA ASN A 254 -17.06 22.95 16.35
C ASN A 254 -17.97 21.69 16.34
N THR A 255 -17.62 20.67 15.55
CA THR A 255 -18.32 19.37 15.64
C THR A 255 -18.12 18.71 17.00
N GLN A 256 -16.91 18.69 17.55
CA GLN A 256 -16.66 18.10 18.87
C GLN A 256 -17.48 18.78 19.98
N ALA A 257 -17.58 20.11 19.95
CA ALA A 257 -18.42 20.88 20.88
C ALA A 257 -19.92 20.57 20.70
N ALA A 258 -20.38 20.41 19.46
CA ALA A 258 -21.76 20.02 19.14
C ALA A 258 -22.08 18.58 19.58
N LEU A 259 -21.15 17.63 19.43
CA LEU A 259 -21.29 16.26 19.91
C LEU A 259 -21.29 16.21 21.44
N ALA A 260 -20.43 16.98 22.11
CA ALA A 260 -20.37 17.03 23.57
C ALA A 260 -21.64 17.65 24.22
N SER A 261 -22.36 18.50 23.49
CA SER A 261 -23.61 19.14 23.94
C SER A 261 -24.88 18.47 23.40
N SER A 262 -24.74 17.35 22.68
CA SER A 262 -25.87 16.64 22.08
C SER A 262 -26.63 15.80 23.11
N SER A 263 -27.95 15.99 23.13
CA SER A 263 -28.92 15.33 23.99
C SER A 263 -30.10 14.85 23.15
N ILE A 264 -30.93 13.95 23.70
CA ILE A 264 -32.02 13.30 22.97
C ILE A 264 -33.00 14.31 22.33
N SER A 265 -33.19 15.48 22.97
CA SER A 265 -34.10 16.53 22.51
C SER A 265 -33.51 17.44 21.42
N ASN A 266 -32.18 17.60 21.33
CA ASN A 266 -31.53 18.46 20.34
C ASN A 266 -30.75 17.68 19.26
N LEU A 267 -30.73 16.35 19.36
CA LEU A 267 -29.94 15.43 18.54
C LEU A 267 -30.15 15.65 17.03
N ALA A 268 -31.39 15.82 16.58
CA ALA A 268 -31.69 16.00 15.16
C ALA A 268 -31.07 17.28 14.59
N VAL A 269 -31.16 18.40 15.32
CA VAL A 269 -30.60 19.70 14.92
C VAL A 269 -29.07 19.66 14.96
N GLN A 270 -28.51 19.02 15.99
CA GLN A 270 -27.06 18.87 16.13
C GLN A 270 -26.46 17.96 15.05
N ILE A 271 -27.13 16.87 14.66
CA ILE A 271 -26.68 16.00 13.56
C ILE A 271 -26.66 16.76 12.23
N ASP A 272 -27.69 17.56 11.95
CA ASP A 272 -27.73 18.39 10.75
C ASP A 272 -26.57 19.41 10.75
N TYR A 273 -26.29 20.05 11.89
CA TYR A 273 -25.15 20.96 12.06
C TYR A 273 -23.79 20.25 11.88
N ILE A 274 -23.60 19.08 12.50
CA ILE A 274 -22.38 18.26 12.39
C ILE A 274 -22.15 17.84 10.94
N SER A 275 -23.19 17.38 10.24
CA SER A 275 -23.10 16.97 8.84
C SER A 275 -22.71 18.15 7.93
N GLY A 276 -23.22 19.36 8.22
CA GLY A 276 -22.86 20.58 7.51
C GLY A 276 -21.38 20.96 7.72
N GLN A 277 -20.91 20.91 8.97
CA GLN A 277 -19.52 21.21 9.31
C GLN A 277 -18.53 20.17 8.77
N ALA A 278 -18.87 18.87 8.80
CA ALA A 278 -18.05 17.82 8.21
C ALA A 278 -17.93 17.97 6.68
N ARG A 279 -19.01 18.36 6.00
CA ARG A 279 -19.00 18.66 4.56
C ARG A 279 -18.21 19.92 4.23
N ALA A 280 -18.32 20.97 5.04
CA ALA A 280 -17.51 22.17 4.88
C ALA A 280 -16.01 21.85 5.02
N ALA A 281 -15.62 21.12 6.08
CA ALA A 281 -14.25 20.66 6.29
C ALA A 281 -13.75 19.79 5.13
N GLY A 282 -14.59 18.90 4.60
CA GLY A 282 -14.26 18.07 3.44
C GLY A 282 -14.03 18.87 2.15
N ARG A 283 -14.79 19.95 1.92
CA ARG A 283 -14.62 20.82 0.74
C ARG A 283 -13.34 21.63 0.82
N GLU A 284 -13.03 22.21 1.98
CA GLU A 284 -11.78 22.95 2.22
C GLU A 284 -10.56 22.05 2.01
N LEU A 285 -10.59 20.82 2.53
CA LEU A 285 -9.51 19.86 2.34
C LEU A 285 -9.44 19.25 0.93
N ALA A 286 -10.56 19.18 0.20
CA ALA A 286 -10.56 18.80 -1.21
C ALA A 286 -9.93 19.89 -2.08
N ALA A 287 -10.24 21.17 -1.81
CA ALA A 287 -9.60 22.30 -2.45
C ALA A 287 -8.08 22.30 -2.19
N ALA A 288 -7.66 22.03 -0.95
CA ALA A 288 -6.27 21.84 -0.56
C ALA A 288 -5.61 20.62 -1.24
N GLY A 289 -6.35 19.54 -1.49
CA GLY A 289 -5.86 18.38 -2.22
C GLY A 289 -5.42 18.73 -3.64
N SER A 290 -6.22 19.51 -4.35
CA SER A 290 -5.91 19.94 -5.72
C SER A 290 -4.68 20.84 -5.83
N THR A 291 -4.38 21.63 -4.80
CA THR A 291 -3.19 22.47 -4.73
C THR A 291 -1.97 21.65 -4.31
N ILE A 292 -2.14 20.69 -3.39
CA ILE A 292 -1.10 19.73 -3.00
C ILE A 292 -0.69 18.83 -4.18
N ASP A 293 -1.63 18.36 -5.00
CA ASP A 293 -1.35 17.55 -6.19
C ASP A 293 -0.65 18.39 -7.28
N ARG A 294 -1.02 19.68 -7.42
CA ARG A 294 -0.29 20.62 -8.30
C ARG A 294 1.12 20.91 -7.81
N LEU A 295 1.33 21.05 -6.49
CA LEU A 295 2.66 21.21 -5.90
C LEU A 295 3.50 19.94 -6.12
N ALA A 296 2.93 18.76 -5.93
CA ALA A 296 3.59 17.49 -6.21
C ALA A 296 3.94 17.35 -7.70
N GLY A 297 3.03 17.73 -8.59
CA GLY A 297 3.28 17.78 -10.04
C GLY A 297 4.39 18.75 -10.41
N ASN A 298 4.38 19.96 -9.87
CA ASN A 298 5.40 20.99 -10.12
C ASN A 298 6.80 20.56 -9.66
N ILE A 299 6.91 19.78 -8.59
CA ILE A 299 8.19 19.22 -8.10
C ILE A 299 8.69 18.06 -8.98
N ILE A 300 7.77 17.33 -9.63
CA ILE A 300 8.12 16.27 -10.58
C ILE A 300 8.54 16.88 -11.93
N THR A 301 7.88 17.95 -12.38
CA THR A 301 8.11 18.57 -13.70
C THR A 301 9.19 19.63 -13.70
N ARG A 302 9.34 20.42 -12.63
CA ARG A 302 10.50 21.29 -12.43
C ARG A 302 11.46 20.57 -11.49
N GLY A 303 12.47 19.93 -12.06
CA GLY A 303 13.66 19.57 -11.32
C GLY A 303 14.36 20.83 -10.83
N LEU A 304 13.88 21.39 -9.73
CA LEU A 304 14.73 22.13 -8.81
C LEU A 304 15.76 21.17 -8.25
#